data_AF-A0A7S4K9V8-F1
#
_entry.id   AF-A0A7S4K9V8-F1
#
_cell.length_a   1.000
_cell.length_b   1.000
_cell.length_c   1.000
_cell.angle_alpha   90.00
_cell.angle_beta   90.00
_cell.angle_gamma   90.00
#
_symmetry.space_group_name_H-M   'P 1'
#
loop_
_entity.id
_entity.type
_entity.pdbx_description
1 polymer ?
#
loop_
_entity_poly.entity_id
_entity_poly.type
_entity_poly.pdbx_seq_one_letter_code
_entity_poly.pdbx_strand_id
1 'polypeptide(L)'
;TMRQKNGEAKLRWEQMRMMEDLALTNEVLRKEIFEKKKITGLPLPFFDQQPLSEDEHLNAIPEDDDSDSKNYGIEAIALRFSIGAPSWRNCSIASRKARTISVKWDEDQVKEYVDRIFVFFLNEDVHCFLNRMIVCIQEKRMAESYLRYNIFIDNMPIDGNANLGDESLKRINVSVLSSNKLLSLKGTNKFENLTEEIMLDYNR
;
A
#
# COMPACT_ATOMS: atom_id res chain seq x y z
N THR A 1 10.57 25.05 25.89
CA THR A 1 11.25 24.37 24.78
C THR A 1 11.70 22.95 25.09
N MET A 2 12.60 22.66 26.06
CA MET A 2 13.00 21.24 26.34
C MET A 2 11.89 20.35 26.90
N ARG A 3 11.03 20.87 27.79
CA ARG A 3 9.87 20.12 28.34
C ARG A 3 8.80 19.78 27.29
N GLN A 4 8.62 20.63 26.28
CA GLN A 4 7.65 20.40 25.19
C GLN A 4 8.16 19.32 24.23
N LYS A 5 9.43 19.39 23.82
CA LYS A 5 10.05 18.36 22.98
C LYS A 5 10.05 16.97 23.64
N ASN A 6 10.26 16.90 24.96
CA ASN A 6 10.15 15.63 25.69
C ASN A 6 8.71 15.08 25.74
N GLY A 7 7.69 15.95 25.74
CA GLY A 7 6.29 15.54 25.69
C GLY A 7 5.91 14.98 24.32
N GLU A 8 6.32 15.64 23.25
CA GLU A 8 6.08 15.22 21.86
C GLU A 8 6.80 13.90 21.55
N ALA A 9 8.07 13.75 21.95
CA ALA A 9 8.82 12.51 21.78
C ALA A 9 8.18 11.34 22.54
N LYS A 10 7.63 11.60 23.74
CA LYS A 10 6.92 10.58 24.52
C LYS A 10 5.60 10.17 23.85
N LEU A 11 4.82 11.14 23.37
CA LEU A 11 3.57 10.88 22.66
C LEU A 11 3.80 10.05 21.39
N ARG A 12 4.82 10.39 20.60
CA ARG A 12 5.22 9.63 19.40
C ARG A 12 5.54 8.17 19.73
N TRP A 13 6.30 7.94 20.79
CA TRP A 13 6.64 6.59 21.23
C TRP A 13 5.40 5.80 21.68
N GLU A 14 4.49 6.44 22.42
CA GLU A 14 3.22 5.83 22.83
C GLU A 14 2.32 5.48 21.63
N GLN A 15 2.19 6.38 20.65
CA GLN A 15 1.44 6.14 19.41
C GLN A 15 2.06 5.02 18.57
N MET A 16 3.40 4.98 18.43
CA MET A 16 4.10 3.93 17.71
C MET A 16 3.88 2.56 18.35
N ARG A 17 4.01 2.48 19.68
CA ARG A 17 3.76 1.24 20.43
C ARG A 17 2.30 0.79 20.29
N MET A 18 1.36 1.72 20.36
CA MET A 18 -0.06 1.43 20.16
C MET A 18 -0.33 0.90 18.75
N MET A 19 0.29 1.48 17.72
CA MET A 19 0.21 0.99 16.35
C MET A 19 0.75 -0.43 16.21
N GLU A 20 1.91 -0.72 16.82
CA GLU A 20 2.50 -2.07 16.83
C GLU A 20 1.57 -3.09 17.50
N ASP A 21 1.09 -2.79 18.71
CA ASP A 21 0.23 -3.69 19.48
C ASP A 21 -1.10 -3.97 18.74
N LEU A 22 -1.74 -2.94 18.19
CA LEU A 22 -2.98 -3.08 17.43
C LEU A 22 -2.77 -3.81 16.10
N ALA A 23 -1.68 -3.54 15.39
CA ALA A 23 -1.38 -4.20 14.13
C ALA A 23 -1.05 -5.68 14.32
N LEU A 24 -0.38 -6.05 15.41
CA LEU A 24 -0.08 -7.44 15.77
C LEU A 24 -1.31 -8.20 16.27
N THR A 25 -2.23 -7.52 16.94
CA THR A 25 -3.50 -8.11 17.40
C THR A 25 -4.45 -8.39 16.23
N ASN A 26 -4.40 -7.55 15.19
CA ASN A 26 -5.23 -7.75 14.01
C ASN A 26 -4.63 -8.81 13.07
N GLU A 27 -5.33 -9.94 12.92
CA GLU A 27 -4.87 -11.06 12.09
C GLU A 27 -4.63 -10.68 10.62
N VAL A 28 -5.43 -9.77 10.06
CA VAL A 28 -5.31 -9.34 8.66
C VAL A 28 -4.00 -8.58 8.44
N LEU A 29 -3.73 -7.58 9.27
CA LEU A 29 -2.50 -6.78 9.19
C LEU A 29 -1.28 -7.64 9.47
N ARG A 30 -1.32 -8.43 10.54
CA ARG A 30 -0.24 -9.33 10.93
C ARG A 30 0.16 -10.26 9.79
N LYS A 31 -0.80 -10.97 9.18
CA LYS A 31 -0.51 -11.93 8.09
C LYS A 31 -0.05 -11.25 6.80
N GLU A 32 -0.67 -10.14 6.41
CA GLU A 32 -0.43 -9.55 5.09
C GLU A 32 0.77 -8.61 5.05
N ILE A 33 1.08 -7.96 6.16
CA ILE A 33 2.15 -6.96 6.22
C ILE A 33 3.36 -7.50 6.96
N PHE A 34 3.18 -8.04 8.17
CA PHE A 34 4.31 -8.34 9.06
C PHE A 34 4.88 -9.75 8.88
N GLU A 35 4.05 -10.75 8.56
CA GLU A 35 4.51 -12.13 8.33
C GLU A 35 4.98 -12.37 6.89
N LYS A 36 4.46 -11.61 5.92
CA LYS A 36 4.90 -11.70 4.53
C LYS A 36 6.21 -10.93 4.33
N LYS A 37 7.25 -11.64 3.87
CA LYS A 37 8.53 -11.04 3.45
C LYS A 37 8.39 -10.04 2.31
N LYS A 38 7.32 -10.15 1.51
CA LYS A 38 7.01 -9.24 0.40
C LYS A 38 5.50 -9.17 0.23
N ILE A 39 4.99 -7.96 -0.01
CA ILE A 39 3.61 -7.77 -0.45
C ILE A 39 3.52 -8.25 -1.90
N THR A 40 2.98 -9.46 -2.10
CA THR A 40 2.72 -10.06 -3.42
C THR A 40 1.31 -9.71 -3.91
N GLY A 41 1.02 -9.95 -5.19
CA GLY A 41 -0.29 -9.66 -5.77
C GLY A 41 -0.53 -8.18 -6.07
N LEU A 42 -1.79 -7.75 -6.04
CA LEU A 42 -2.16 -6.39 -6.43
C LEU A 42 -1.57 -5.33 -5.48
N PRO A 43 -1.14 -4.18 -6.01
CA PRO A 43 -0.58 -3.09 -5.21
C PRO A 43 -1.64 -2.45 -4.29
N LEU A 44 -1.41 -2.52 -2.98
CA LEU A 44 -2.29 -1.96 -1.94
C LEU A 44 -2.67 -0.47 -2.14
N PRO A 45 -1.78 0.43 -2.57
CA PRO A 45 -2.10 1.86 -2.72
C PRO A 45 -3.22 2.15 -3.74
N PHE A 46 -3.58 1.18 -4.59
CA PHE A 46 -4.69 1.33 -5.53
C PHE A 46 -6.07 1.19 -4.86
N PHE A 47 -6.11 0.56 -3.69
CA PHE A 47 -7.32 0.33 -2.91
C PHE A 47 -7.53 1.38 -1.81
N ASP A 48 -6.62 2.35 -1.68
CA ASP A 48 -6.85 3.52 -0.83
C ASP A 48 -7.99 4.37 -1.43
N GLN A 49 -9.14 4.32 -0.76
CA GLN A 49 -10.37 4.98 -1.21
C GLN A 49 -10.45 6.44 -0.81
N GLN A 50 -9.61 6.91 0.12
CA GLN A 50 -9.62 8.31 0.49
C GLN A 50 -9.02 9.12 -0.67
N PRO A 51 -9.78 9.99 -1.34
CA PRO A 51 -9.21 10.82 -2.39
C PRO A 51 -8.14 11.73 -1.79
N LEU A 52 -7.02 11.86 -2.50
CA LEU A 52 -5.87 12.66 -2.08
C LEU A 52 -6.23 14.11 -1.77
N SER A 53 -7.30 14.63 -2.38
CA SER A 53 -7.78 15.99 -2.26
C SER A 53 -8.66 16.26 -1.04
N GLU A 54 -9.19 15.23 -0.38
CA GLU A 54 -10.06 15.41 0.80
C GLU A 54 -9.28 15.40 2.12
N ASP A 55 -8.02 14.99 2.09
CA ASP A 55 -7.18 14.97 3.28
C ASP A 55 -6.51 16.34 3.45
N GLU A 56 -7.03 17.15 4.38
CA GLU A 56 -6.50 18.49 4.68
C GLU A 56 -4.98 18.46 4.95
N HIS A 57 -4.49 17.37 5.53
CA HIS A 57 -3.07 17.17 5.82
C HIS A 57 -2.22 16.90 4.58
N LEU A 58 -2.75 16.19 3.57
CA LEU A 58 -2.04 15.96 2.32
C LEU A 58 -1.99 17.22 1.46
N ASN A 59 -3.08 17.97 1.41
CA ASN A 59 -3.12 19.24 0.67
C ASN A 59 -2.16 20.28 1.26
N ALA A 60 -1.83 20.18 2.55
CA ALA A 60 -0.84 21.02 3.19
C ALA A 60 0.60 20.69 2.75
N ILE A 61 0.87 19.45 2.33
CA ILE A 61 2.20 19.01 1.89
C ILE A 61 2.47 19.54 0.47
N PRO A 62 3.63 20.19 0.24
CA PRO A 62 3.99 20.71 -1.08
C PRO A 62 4.15 19.56 -2.07
N GLU A 63 3.62 19.76 -3.28
CA GLU A 63 3.95 18.89 -4.41
C GLU A 63 5.43 19.04 -4.74
N ASP A 64 6.07 17.91 -5.07
CA ASP A 64 7.48 17.89 -5.43
C ASP A 64 7.65 18.50 -6.85
N ASP A 65 7.81 19.82 -6.90
CA ASP A 65 8.39 20.51 -8.05
C ASP A 65 9.90 20.27 -7.99
N ASP A 66 10.51 19.78 -9.08
CA ASP A 66 11.91 19.28 -9.21
C ASP A 66 13.05 20.25 -8.76
N SER A 67 12.74 21.35 -8.08
CA SER A 67 13.68 22.32 -7.52
C SER A 67 13.67 22.31 -5.98
N ASP A 68 14.71 21.74 -5.38
CA ASP A 68 15.11 21.92 -3.98
C ASP A 68 13.94 21.99 -2.97
N SER A 69 13.17 20.90 -2.89
CA SER A 69 12.06 20.79 -1.94
C SER A 69 12.58 20.98 -0.51
N LYS A 70 12.32 22.18 0.02
CA LYS A 70 12.48 22.53 1.43
C LYS A 70 11.74 21.46 2.23
N ASN A 71 12.44 20.86 3.20
CA ASN A 71 11.82 19.92 4.13
C ASN A 71 10.60 20.61 4.77
N TYR A 72 9.40 20.16 4.41
CA TYR A 72 8.17 20.65 5.03
C TYR A 72 8.17 20.41 6.54
N GLY A 73 8.87 19.35 6.97
CA GLY A 73 9.28 19.17 8.36
C GLY A 73 8.16 18.73 9.28
N ILE A 74 7.04 18.25 8.73
CA ILE A 74 6.03 17.54 9.52
C ILE A 74 6.65 16.24 10.00
N GLU A 75 6.57 16.01 11.29
CA GLU A 75 6.97 14.75 11.87
C GLU A 75 5.85 13.71 11.72
N ALA A 76 6.21 12.50 11.32
CA ALA A 76 5.30 11.41 10.99
C ALA A 76 5.92 10.05 11.37
N ILE A 77 5.13 8.99 11.25
CA ILE A 77 5.58 7.61 11.41
C ILE A 77 5.23 6.87 10.13
N ALA A 78 6.18 6.15 9.54
CA ALA A 78 5.94 5.40 8.32
C ALA A 78 6.43 3.96 8.43
N LEU A 79 5.80 3.05 7.69
CA LEU A 79 6.23 1.66 7.61
C LEU A 79 7.43 1.56 6.67
N ARG A 80 8.58 1.09 7.18
CA ARG A 80 9.79 0.87 6.39
C ARG A 80 9.95 -0.63 6.08
N PHE A 81 10.02 -0.97 4.80
CA PHE A 81 10.32 -2.32 4.33
C PHE A 81 11.84 -2.49 4.22
N SER A 82 12.48 -3.00 5.27
CA SER A 82 13.91 -3.32 5.25
C SER A 82 14.14 -4.79 4.84
N ILE A 83 15.40 -5.26 4.85
CA ILE A 83 15.80 -6.64 4.51
C ILE A 83 15.17 -7.70 5.48
N GLY A 84 14.44 -7.26 6.52
CA GLY A 84 13.70 -8.11 7.45
C GLY A 84 12.19 -7.88 7.45
N ALA A 85 11.56 -7.99 8.62
CA ALA A 85 10.15 -7.66 8.79
C ALA A 85 9.95 -6.14 8.71
N PRO A 86 8.85 -5.66 8.08
CA PRO A 86 8.55 -4.25 8.07
C PRO A 86 8.32 -3.74 9.50
N SER A 87 8.77 -2.51 9.76
CA SER A 87 8.67 -1.89 11.08
C SER A 87 8.27 -0.43 10.95
N TRP A 88 7.51 0.07 11.93
CA TRP A 88 7.15 1.48 12.02
C TRP A 88 8.37 2.29 12.44
N ARG A 89 8.66 3.37 11.72
CA ARG A 89 9.83 4.22 11.95
C ARG A 89 9.45 5.69 11.89
N ASN A 90 10.08 6.47 12.76
CA ASN A 90 9.91 7.91 12.75
C ASN A 90 10.55 8.50 11.50
N CYS A 91 9.83 9.43 10.89
CA CYS A 91 10.28 10.14 9.71
C CYS A 91 9.76 11.57 9.68
N SER A 92 10.41 12.41 8.88
CA SER A 92 9.96 13.75 8.57
C SER A 92 9.48 13.82 7.12
N ILE A 93 8.32 14.41 6.88
CA ILE A 93 7.76 14.55 5.53
C ILE A 93 8.42 15.74 4.82
N ALA A 94 8.88 15.50 3.59
CA ALA A 94 9.49 16.51 2.74
C ALA A 94 8.50 17.06 1.71
N SER A 95 7.96 16.19 0.85
CA SER A 95 7.10 16.56 -0.27
C SER A 95 6.17 15.40 -0.63
N ARG A 96 5.18 15.66 -1.50
CA ARG A 96 4.29 14.63 -2.05
C ARG A 96 4.38 14.54 -3.56
N LYS A 97 4.21 13.33 -4.10
CA LYS A 97 4.13 13.06 -5.53
C LYS A 97 2.97 12.11 -5.81
N ALA A 98 1.84 12.65 -6.25
CA ALA A 98 0.60 11.90 -6.44
C ALA A 98 0.19 11.10 -5.18
N ARG A 99 0.34 9.76 -5.18
CA ARG A 99 0.01 8.85 -4.07
C ARG A 99 1.18 8.53 -3.14
N THR A 100 2.38 8.97 -3.48
CA THR A 100 3.59 8.75 -2.66
C THR A 100 3.98 10.02 -1.93
N ILE A 101 4.58 9.81 -0.76
CA ILE A 101 5.10 10.85 0.12
C ILE A 101 6.60 10.63 0.20
N SER A 102 7.36 11.69 -0.06
CA SER A 102 8.79 11.74 0.18
C SER A 102 9.02 11.93 1.67
N VAL A 103 9.54 10.88 2.32
CA VAL A 103 9.87 10.87 3.74
C VAL A 103 11.37 10.87 3.93
N LYS A 104 11.84 11.55 4.96
CA LYS A 104 13.22 11.54 5.43
C LYS A 104 13.28 10.76 6.74
N TRP A 105 13.95 9.63 6.75
CA TRP A 105 14.05 8.78 7.95
C TRP A 105 14.91 9.45 9.03
N ASP A 106 14.48 9.41 10.28
CA ASP A 106 15.22 10.06 11.37
C ASP A 106 16.57 9.37 11.65
N GLU A 107 16.63 8.04 11.49
CA GLU A 107 17.82 7.21 11.73
C GLU A 107 18.96 7.51 10.76
N ASP A 108 18.71 7.35 9.45
CA ASP A 108 19.75 7.40 8.41
C ASP A 108 19.77 8.73 7.65
N GLN A 109 18.77 9.60 7.88
CA GLN A 109 18.55 10.85 7.13
C GLN A 109 18.35 10.64 5.61
N VAL A 110 18.12 9.40 5.19
CA VAL A 110 17.84 9.00 3.81
C VAL A 110 16.43 9.44 3.43
N LYS A 111 16.30 10.01 2.22
CA LYS A 111 15.00 10.31 1.61
C LYS A 111 14.51 9.12 0.80
N GLU A 112 13.25 8.75 0.99
CA GLU A 112 12.60 7.64 0.30
C GLU A 112 11.14 7.98 -0.02
N TYR A 113 10.61 7.44 -1.10
CA TYR A 113 9.20 7.57 -1.44
C TYR A 113 8.42 6.40 -0.86
N VAL A 114 7.45 6.72 -0.01
CA VAL A 114 6.58 5.74 0.64
C VAL A 114 5.13 6.02 0.22
N ASP A 115 4.36 4.98 -0.08
CA ASP A 115 2.94 5.15 -0.39
C ASP A 115 2.20 5.69 0.83
N ARG A 116 1.29 6.66 0.62
CA ARG A 116 0.51 7.30 1.70
C ARG A 116 -0.14 6.31 2.67
N ILE A 117 -0.63 5.18 2.17
CA ILE A 117 -1.28 4.15 2.98
C ILE A 117 -0.38 3.62 4.12
N PHE A 118 0.94 3.75 3.97
CA PHE A 118 1.94 3.34 4.95
C PHE A 118 2.47 4.50 5.81
N VAL A 119 1.93 5.71 5.66
CA VAL A 119 2.33 6.91 6.40
C VAL A 119 1.22 7.32 7.36
N PHE A 120 1.55 7.34 8.64
CA PHE A 120 0.73 7.83 9.73
C PHE A 120 1.17 9.25 10.10
N PHE A 121 0.24 10.20 10.05
CA PHE A 121 0.46 11.55 10.52
C PHE A 121 0.16 11.64 12.02
N LEU A 122 0.96 12.36 12.80
CA LEU A 122 0.82 12.39 14.27
C LEU A 122 -0.50 12.98 14.78
N ASN A 123 -1.18 13.76 13.91
CA ASN A 123 -2.48 14.35 14.16
C ASN A 123 -3.65 13.45 13.71
N GLU A 124 -3.38 12.34 13.01
CA GLU A 124 -4.37 11.34 12.64
C GLU A 124 -4.69 10.44 13.86
N ASP A 125 -5.92 9.93 13.92
CA ASP A 125 -6.28 8.92 14.90
C ASP A 125 -5.71 7.54 14.50
N VAL A 126 -5.06 6.86 15.45
CA VAL A 126 -4.39 5.57 15.21
C VAL A 126 -5.38 4.51 14.72
N HIS A 127 -6.61 4.48 15.24
CA HIS A 127 -7.61 3.51 14.82
C HIS A 127 -8.10 3.79 13.41
N CYS A 128 -8.30 5.06 13.05
CA CYS A 128 -8.69 5.46 11.70
C CYS A 128 -7.63 5.05 10.66
N PHE A 129 -6.36 5.33 10.97
CA PHE A 129 -5.23 4.93 10.12
C PHE A 129 -5.16 3.41 9.90
N LEU A 130 -5.19 2.63 10.98
CA LEU A 130 -5.15 1.17 10.89
C LEU A 130 -6.38 0.59 10.18
N ASN A 131 -7.56 1.15 10.43
CA ASN A 131 -8.78 0.73 9.76
C ASN A 131 -8.72 0.98 8.25
N ARG A 132 -8.15 2.13 7.81
CA ARG A 132 -7.88 2.39 6.39
C ARG A 132 -7.02 1.29 5.77
N MET A 133 -5.92 0.92 6.44
CA MET A 133 -5.06 -0.17 5.96
C MET A 133 -5.79 -1.51 5.87
N ILE A 134 -6.59 -1.86 6.90
CA ILE A 134 -7.37 -3.10 6.93
C ILE A 134 -8.36 -3.16 5.78
N VAL A 135 -9.13 -2.09 5.55
CA VAL A 135 -10.09 -2.02 4.44
C VAL A 135 -9.39 -2.22 3.10
N CYS A 136 -8.26 -1.54 2.87
CA CYS A 136 -7.50 -1.68 1.63
C CYS A 136 -7.03 -3.13 1.39
N ILE A 137 -6.58 -3.81 2.45
CA ILE A 137 -6.17 -5.22 2.37
C ILE A 137 -7.36 -6.13 2.04
N GLN A 138 -8.51 -5.90 2.67
CA GLN A 138 -9.72 -6.67 2.41
C GLN A 138 -10.22 -6.47 0.98
N GLU A 139 -10.22 -5.23 0.48
CA GLU A 139 -10.59 -4.93 -0.90
C GLU A 139 -9.64 -5.54 -1.91
N LYS A 140 -8.34 -5.48 -1.63
CA LYS A 140 -7.33 -6.16 -2.42
C LYS A 140 -7.62 -7.66 -2.52
N ARG A 141 -7.85 -8.33 -1.38
CA ARG A 141 -8.18 -9.76 -1.33
C ARG A 141 -9.44 -10.07 -2.14
N MET A 142 -10.48 -9.26 -2.01
CA MET A 142 -11.71 -9.43 -2.76
C MET A 142 -11.47 -9.29 -4.27
N ALA A 143 -10.68 -8.30 -4.69
CA ALA A 143 -10.33 -8.10 -6.09
C ALA A 143 -9.48 -9.25 -6.65
N GLU A 144 -8.53 -9.76 -5.88
CA GLU A 144 -7.73 -10.93 -6.26
C GLU A 144 -8.59 -12.19 -6.38
N SER A 145 -9.49 -12.44 -5.43
CA SER A 145 -10.44 -13.56 -5.50
C SER A 145 -11.37 -13.44 -6.70
N TYR A 146 -11.87 -12.24 -7.01
CA TYR A 146 -12.71 -11.99 -8.18
C TYR A 146 -11.96 -12.24 -9.49
N LEU A 147 -10.70 -11.78 -9.58
CA LEU A 147 -9.85 -12.02 -10.74
C LEU A 147 -9.57 -13.51 -10.93
N ARG A 148 -9.18 -14.21 -9.87
CA ARG A 148 -8.97 -15.65 -9.91
C ARG A 148 -10.23 -16.38 -10.33
N TYR A 149 -11.38 -16.05 -9.75
CA TYR A 149 -12.66 -16.66 -10.12
C TYR A 149 -12.96 -16.52 -11.61
N ASN A 150 -12.89 -15.28 -12.14
CA ASN A 150 -13.12 -15.04 -13.56
C ASN A 150 -12.12 -15.78 -14.44
N ILE A 151 -10.86 -15.88 -14.03
CA ILE A 151 -9.84 -16.59 -14.80
C ILE A 151 -10.06 -18.11 -14.74
N PHE A 152 -10.43 -18.68 -13.59
CA PHE A 152 -10.58 -20.12 -13.45
C PHE A 152 -11.89 -20.65 -14.04
N ILE A 153 -13.01 -19.98 -13.83
CA ILE A 153 -14.32 -20.45 -14.33
C ILE A 153 -14.45 -20.22 -15.83
N ASP A 154 -14.07 -19.06 -16.35
CA ASP A 154 -14.19 -18.78 -17.79
C ASP A 154 -13.17 -19.55 -18.63
N ASN A 155 -12.16 -20.16 -17.98
CA ASN A 155 -11.15 -20.99 -18.64
C ASN A 155 -11.08 -22.41 -18.11
N MET A 156 -12.12 -22.88 -17.42
CA MET A 156 -12.15 -24.27 -16.94
C MET A 156 -12.01 -25.20 -18.15
N PRO A 157 -10.98 -26.06 -18.22
CA PRO A 157 -10.77 -26.90 -19.40
C PRO A 157 -11.87 -27.95 -19.45
N ILE A 158 -12.80 -27.80 -20.40
CA ILE A 158 -13.95 -28.70 -20.55
C ILE A 158 -13.51 -30.05 -21.11
N ASP A 159 -12.41 -30.12 -21.89
CA ASP A 159 -11.90 -31.37 -22.48
C ASP A 159 -10.38 -31.30 -22.75
N GLY A 160 -9.54 -31.49 -21.72
CA GLY A 160 -8.12 -31.88 -21.89
C GLY A 160 -7.14 -30.85 -22.48
N ASN A 161 -7.58 -29.66 -22.90
CA ASN A 161 -6.67 -28.60 -23.34
C ASN A 161 -6.26 -27.70 -22.16
N ALA A 162 -5.07 -27.95 -21.63
CA ALA A 162 -4.53 -27.31 -20.42
C ALA A 162 -3.94 -25.90 -20.62
N ASN A 163 -4.17 -25.23 -21.77
CA ASN A 163 -3.56 -23.92 -22.04
C ASN A 163 -4.62 -22.82 -22.18
N LEU A 164 -4.47 -21.75 -21.38
CA LEU A 164 -5.15 -20.47 -21.56
C LEU A 164 -4.82 -19.92 -22.97
N GLY A 165 -5.77 -19.97 -23.90
CA GLY A 165 -5.59 -19.38 -25.22
C GLY A 165 -5.52 -17.84 -25.18
N ASP A 166 -4.86 -17.22 -26.16
CA ASP A 166 -4.75 -15.75 -26.27
C ASP A 166 -6.11 -15.02 -26.25
N GLU A 167 -7.16 -15.71 -26.69
CA GLU A 167 -8.53 -15.20 -26.70
C GLU A 167 -9.14 -15.11 -25.29
N SER A 168 -8.78 -16.06 -24.43
CA SER A 168 -9.13 -16.06 -23.02
C SER A 168 -8.44 -14.94 -22.25
N LEU A 169 -7.16 -14.69 -22.53
CA LEU A 169 -6.42 -13.55 -21.98
C LEU A 169 -7.04 -12.22 -22.40
N LYS A 170 -7.50 -12.10 -23.65
CA LYS A 170 -8.23 -10.91 -24.12
C LYS A 170 -9.55 -10.71 -23.37
N ARG A 171 -10.31 -11.78 -23.09
CA ARG A 171 -11.54 -11.69 -22.28
C ARG A 171 -11.26 -11.30 -20.83
N ILE A 172 -10.24 -11.88 -20.22
CA ILE A 172 -9.79 -11.51 -18.86
C ILE A 172 -9.40 -10.04 -18.83
N ASN A 173 -8.63 -9.57 -19.81
CA ASN A 173 -8.29 -8.16 -19.94
C ASN A 173 -9.54 -7.29 -20.06
N VAL A 174 -10.55 -7.68 -20.84
CA VAL A 174 -11.80 -6.91 -20.94
C VAL A 174 -12.58 -6.89 -19.62
N SER A 175 -12.67 -8.01 -18.90
CA SER A 175 -13.33 -8.06 -17.58
C SER A 175 -12.57 -7.27 -16.52
N VAL A 176 -11.25 -7.37 -16.47
CA VAL A 176 -10.38 -6.55 -15.63
C VAL A 176 -10.61 -5.05 -15.93
N LEU A 177 -10.70 -4.69 -17.21
CA LEU A 177 -10.91 -3.32 -17.68
C LEU A 177 -12.33 -2.80 -17.44
N SER A 178 -13.28 -3.63 -17.03
CA SER A 178 -14.60 -3.17 -16.61
C SER A 178 -14.61 -2.68 -15.15
N SER A 179 -13.61 -3.07 -14.36
CA SER A 179 -13.44 -2.60 -12.99
C SER A 179 -12.65 -1.29 -12.97
N ASN A 180 -13.30 -0.19 -12.58
CA ASN A 180 -12.67 1.14 -12.45
C ASN A 180 -11.37 1.11 -11.62
N LYS A 181 -11.25 0.21 -10.64
CA LYS A 181 -10.06 0.04 -9.78
C LYS A 181 -8.89 -0.63 -10.50
N LEU A 182 -9.17 -1.53 -11.44
CA LEU A 182 -8.15 -2.29 -12.17
C LEU A 182 -7.80 -1.63 -13.52
N LEU A 183 -8.67 -0.75 -14.04
CA LEU A 183 -8.38 0.13 -15.17
C LEU A 183 -7.11 0.97 -14.94
N SER A 184 -6.93 1.49 -13.72
CA SER A 184 -5.74 2.28 -13.37
C SER A 184 -4.44 1.46 -13.30
N LEU A 185 -4.52 0.13 -13.32
CA LEU A 185 -3.36 -0.77 -13.35
C LEU A 185 -2.89 -1.11 -14.78
N LYS A 186 -3.70 -0.80 -15.80
CA LYS A 186 -3.40 -1.12 -17.20
C LYS A 186 -2.13 -0.39 -17.65
N GLY A 187 -1.17 -1.15 -18.18
CA GLY A 187 0.11 -0.60 -18.68
C GLY A 187 1.22 -0.49 -17.62
N THR A 188 0.99 -1.01 -16.41
CA THR A 188 2.05 -1.17 -15.40
C THR A 188 2.59 -2.59 -15.43
N ASN A 189 3.90 -2.76 -15.27
CA ASN A 189 4.56 -4.09 -15.16
C ASN A 189 3.97 -4.94 -14.01
N LYS A 190 3.24 -4.32 -13.07
CA LYS A 190 2.57 -5.02 -11.97
C LYS A 190 1.40 -5.88 -12.43
N PHE A 191 0.70 -5.50 -13.50
CA PHE A 191 -0.37 -6.30 -14.06
C PHE A 191 0.17 -7.53 -14.80
N GLU A 192 1.27 -7.36 -15.55
CA GLU A 192 1.96 -8.46 -16.23
C GLU A 192 2.45 -9.53 -15.24
N ASN A 193 3.08 -9.10 -14.13
CA ASN A 193 3.49 -10.02 -13.05
C ASN A 193 2.32 -10.82 -12.45
N LEU A 194 1.14 -10.19 -12.33
CA LEU A 194 -0.06 -10.87 -11.83
C LEU A 194 -0.56 -11.91 -12.84
N THR A 195 -0.56 -11.58 -14.14
CA THR A 195 -0.94 -12.53 -15.18
C THR A 195 0.01 -13.72 -15.24
N GLU A 196 1.33 -13.50 -15.06
CA GLU A 196 2.32 -14.57 -14.99
C GLU A 196 2.15 -15.46 -13.75
N GLU A 197 1.91 -14.87 -12.57
CA GLU A 197 1.64 -15.63 -11.34
C GLU A 197 0.42 -16.54 -11.51
N ILE A 198 -0.64 -16.02 -12.14
CA ILE A 198 -1.88 -16.77 -12.36
C ILE A 198 -1.69 -17.86 -13.43
N MET A 199 -0.89 -17.61 -14.47
CA MET A 199 -0.53 -18.64 -15.45
C MET A 199 0.25 -19.80 -14.80
N LEU A 200 1.16 -19.50 -13.88
CA LEU A 200 1.91 -20.51 -13.15
C LEU A 200 1.01 -21.35 -12.23
N ASP A 201 0.02 -20.73 -11.60
CA ASP A 201 -0.98 -21.44 -10.79
C ASP A 201 -1.94 -22.27 -11.65
N TYR A 202 -2.25 -21.83 -12.88
CA TYR A 202 -3.11 -22.57 -13.81
C TYR A 202 -2.41 -23.80 -14.44
N ASN A 203 -1.09 -23.74 -14.62
CA ASN A 203 -0.29 -24.84 -15.18
C ASN A 203 0.16 -25.88 -14.12
N ARG A 204 -0.24 -25.72 -12.85
CA ARG A 204 0.05 -26.67 -11.75
C ARG A 204 -1.05 -27.69 -11.59
#